data_AF-A0A2N6C6Y1-F1
#
_entry.id   AF-A0A2N6C6Y1-F1
#
_cell.length_a   1.000
_cell.length_b   1.000
_cell.length_c   1.000
_cell.angle_alpha   90.00
_cell.angle_beta   90.00
_cell.angle_gamma   90.00
#
_symmetry.space_group_name_H-M   'P 1'
#
loop_
_entity.id
_entity.type
_entity.pdbx_description
1 polymer ?
#
loop_
_entity_poly.entity_id
_entity_poly.type
_entity_poly.pdbx_seq_one_letter_code
_entity_poly.pdbx_strand_id
1 'polypeptide(L)'
;MKNLLHTTIAPLFVVLVLLLPHSARADVTTDIEGLVHQAAAVEGQFTATSLSPEVVCAPLTAAHQAARALVEDIEAVNSSLAAPITIDDTMLIALEGLFMANVELADEVGRLAAELQLLVPAADTITIKDGLTAMLQLSDDIGTMADRIGEMADRILVMADNIGLMADRILVTQEIQNQNVAMTQATLLQTQTNMLTLVSAVETASYDLDLNSLAVQGELLAADLTGTVFSPWTIKYQLAAAADDVRNFMVQGLAMADQIESDSATSTMVIDDSTMLAMNNMASMASSVAIVLDGYNLALQSMVAALSDQNLSASIGSMLEMSADIGVMANSIGEMADLILAMADNIGLTAEQILLTQQLQSDYLAISQASILATQEMAISLIVAEGLQ
;
A
#
# COMPACT_ATOMS: atom_id res chain seq x y z
N MET A 1 79.81 -3.16 -66.33
CA MET A 1 78.46 -3.58 -66.78
C MET A 1 77.46 -2.93 -65.81
N LYS A 2 76.98 -1.74 -66.14
CA LYS A 2 75.58 -1.43 -66.52
C LYS A 2 74.56 -1.67 -65.40
N ASN A 3 74.22 -0.55 -64.73
CA ASN A 3 72.93 -0.14 -64.15
C ASN A 3 71.83 -1.20 -63.98
N LEU A 4 71.33 -1.35 -62.76
CA LEU A 4 69.97 -0.91 -62.44
C LEU A 4 69.85 -0.56 -60.95
N LEU A 5 69.30 0.62 -60.73
CA LEU A 5 69.19 1.38 -59.51
C LEU A 5 67.68 1.55 -59.25
N HIS A 6 67.25 1.39 -57.99
CA HIS A 6 66.04 2.01 -57.39
C HIS A 6 64.65 1.72 -57.99
N THR A 7 63.86 0.91 -57.26
CA THR A 7 62.38 0.99 -57.05
C THR A 7 62.04 -0.22 -56.16
N THR A 8 61.33 -0.21 -55.03
CA THR A 8 60.48 0.76 -54.30
C THR A 8 60.17 0.11 -52.93
N ILE A 9 60.14 0.90 -51.86
CA ILE A 9 59.74 0.50 -50.50
C ILE A 9 58.34 1.07 -50.22
N ALA A 10 57.48 0.23 -49.58
CA ALA A 10 56.23 0.50 -48.84
C ALA A 10 54.91 0.76 -49.61
N PRO A 11 53.72 0.49 -49.02
CA PRO A 11 53.30 -0.59 -48.08
C PRO A 11 51.96 -1.26 -48.54
N LEU A 12 51.65 -2.53 -48.26
CA LEU A 12 51.02 -3.08 -47.04
C LEU A 12 49.87 -2.23 -46.45
N PHE A 13 48.73 -2.08 -47.14
CA PHE A 13 47.44 -1.71 -46.50
C PHE A 13 46.22 -1.92 -47.43
N VAL A 14 45.98 -3.14 -47.94
CA VAL A 14 44.68 -3.47 -48.56
C VAL A 14 44.35 -4.92 -48.22
N VAL A 15 43.07 -5.19 -47.96
CA VAL A 15 42.44 -6.50 -47.66
C VAL A 15 42.26 -6.85 -46.17
N LEU A 16 41.67 -5.93 -45.38
CA LEU A 16 40.93 -6.31 -44.16
C LEU A 16 39.70 -5.43 -43.92
N VAL A 17 38.78 -5.35 -44.89
CA VAL A 17 37.48 -4.65 -44.73
C VAL A 17 36.27 -5.54 -45.09
N LEU A 18 36.46 -6.79 -45.52
CA LEU A 18 35.36 -7.67 -45.96
C LEU A 18 34.72 -8.55 -44.86
N LEU A 19 34.92 -8.24 -43.58
CA LEU A 19 34.29 -8.96 -42.47
C LEU A 19 33.90 -7.99 -41.35
N LEU A 20 32.98 -7.07 -41.63
CA LEU A 20 32.13 -6.55 -40.55
C LEU A 20 31.04 -7.62 -40.30
N PRO A 21 30.99 -8.22 -39.10
CA PRO A 21 29.91 -9.16 -38.78
C PRO A 21 28.58 -8.42 -38.91
N HIS A 22 27.59 -9.05 -39.53
CA HIS A 22 26.19 -8.64 -39.35
C HIS A 22 25.93 -8.67 -37.84
N SER A 23 25.80 -7.49 -37.23
CA SER A 23 25.62 -7.34 -35.79
C SER A 23 24.40 -8.15 -35.35
N ALA A 24 24.59 -9.03 -34.36
CA ALA A 24 23.47 -9.58 -33.62
C ALA A 24 22.72 -8.40 -32.99
N ARG A 25 21.42 -8.25 -33.32
CA ARG A 25 20.60 -7.11 -32.89
C ARG A 25 20.61 -6.97 -31.37
N ALA A 26 21.06 -5.82 -30.89
CA ALA A 26 21.05 -5.44 -29.50
C ALA A 26 19.75 -4.68 -29.17
N ASP A 27 19.73 -3.98 -28.03
CA ASP A 27 18.73 -2.96 -27.75
C ASP A 27 18.78 -1.86 -28.83
N VAL A 28 17.64 -1.24 -29.14
CA VAL A 28 17.52 -0.26 -30.24
C VAL A 28 18.50 0.90 -30.05
N THR A 29 18.73 1.34 -28.81
CA THR A 29 19.73 2.37 -28.48
C THR A 29 21.13 1.95 -28.91
N THR A 30 21.55 0.72 -28.56
CA THR A 30 22.86 0.18 -28.97
C THR A 30 22.96 -0.01 -30.48
N ASP A 31 21.86 -0.39 -31.14
CA ASP A 31 21.83 -0.50 -32.60
C ASP A 31 22.01 0.88 -33.27
N ILE A 32 21.38 1.95 -32.76
CA ILE A 32 21.56 3.33 -33.25
C ILE A 32 22.98 3.83 -32.98
N GLU A 33 23.55 3.61 -31.80
CA GLU A 33 24.96 3.93 -31.51
C GLU A 33 25.91 3.21 -32.46
N GLY A 34 25.61 1.95 -32.80
CA GLY A 34 26.32 1.18 -33.82
C GLY A 34 26.29 1.86 -35.20
N LEU A 35 25.13 2.38 -35.60
CA LEU A 35 24.99 3.15 -36.84
C LEU A 35 25.80 4.45 -36.81
N VAL A 36 25.85 5.17 -35.69
CA VAL A 36 26.69 6.38 -35.54
C VAL A 36 28.16 6.05 -35.76
N HIS A 37 28.66 4.98 -35.12
CA HIS A 37 30.03 4.53 -35.30
C HIS A 37 30.32 4.12 -36.75
N GLN A 38 29.38 3.46 -37.41
CA GLN A 38 29.51 3.07 -38.80
C GLN A 38 29.50 4.28 -39.74
N ALA A 39 28.65 5.28 -39.49
CA ALA A 39 28.62 6.52 -40.23
C ALA A 39 29.94 7.30 -40.13
N ALA A 40 30.49 7.44 -38.92
CA ALA A 40 31.81 8.03 -38.70
C ALA A 40 32.94 7.25 -39.42
N ALA A 41 32.83 5.93 -39.51
CA ALA A 41 33.80 5.13 -40.26
C ALA A 41 33.71 5.36 -41.78
N VAL A 42 32.51 5.55 -42.32
CA VAL A 42 32.29 5.90 -43.74
C VAL A 42 32.81 7.32 -44.02
N GLU A 43 32.54 8.27 -43.13
CA GLU A 43 33.02 9.65 -43.21
C GLU A 43 34.56 9.70 -43.21
N GLY A 44 35.21 8.95 -42.32
CA GLY A 44 36.65 8.77 -42.32
C GLY A 44 37.21 8.18 -43.63
N GLN A 45 36.47 7.30 -44.31
CA GLN A 45 36.87 6.77 -45.63
C GLN A 45 36.76 7.83 -46.73
N PHE A 46 35.74 8.70 -46.68
CA PHE A 46 35.60 9.76 -47.67
C PHE A 46 36.69 10.83 -47.48
N THR A 47 36.97 11.22 -46.24
CA THR A 47 38.06 12.16 -45.89
C THR A 47 39.44 11.65 -46.34
N ALA A 48 39.68 10.34 -46.23
CA ALA A 48 40.91 9.72 -46.71
C ALA A 48 40.98 9.56 -48.24
N THR A 49 39.86 9.73 -48.95
CA THR A 49 39.80 9.59 -50.40
C THR A 49 40.34 10.84 -51.09
N SER A 50 41.33 10.64 -51.96
CA SER A 50 41.87 11.67 -52.85
C SER A 50 41.69 11.23 -54.30
N LEU A 51 41.20 12.14 -55.14
CA LEU A 51 40.95 11.86 -56.55
C LEU A 51 42.17 12.26 -57.39
N SER A 52 42.60 11.36 -58.28
CA SER A 52 43.65 11.63 -59.27
C SER A 52 43.19 11.23 -60.68
N PRO A 53 43.69 11.87 -61.75
CA PRO A 53 43.23 11.63 -63.13
C PRO A 53 43.32 10.17 -63.59
N GLU A 54 44.17 9.36 -62.96
CA GLU A 54 44.45 7.97 -63.31
C GLU A 54 43.64 6.96 -62.49
N VAL A 55 43.07 7.35 -61.33
CA VAL A 55 42.47 6.40 -60.36
C VAL A 55 41.17 6.93 -59.72
N VAL A 56 40.29 7.59 -60.48
CA VAL A 56 39.01 8.15 -59.96
C VAL A 56 37.98 7.07 -59.60
N CYS A 57 37.86 6.00 -60.40
CA CYS A 57 36.69 5.10 -60.31
C CYS A 57 36.72 4.14 -59.11
N ALA A 58 37.90 3.65 -58.72
CA ALA A 58 38.01 2.64 -57.65
C ALA A 58 37.68 3.23 -56.26
N PRO A 59 38.20 4.41 -55.86
CA PRO A 59 37.85 5.03 -54.59
C PRO A 59 36.37 5.41 -54.50
N LEU A 60 35.78 5.94 -55.58
CA LEU A 60 34.38 6.33 -55.58
C LEU A 60 33.41 5.15 -55.55
N THR A 61 33.75 4.06 -56.23
CA THR A 61 32.97 2.81 -56.13
C THR A 61 33.02 2.24 -54.70
N ALA A 62 34.17 2.30 -54.03
CA ALA A 62 34.31 1.84 -52.65
C ALA A 62 33.50 2.74 -51.68
N ALA A 63 33.55 4.06 -51.88
CA ALA A 63 32.75 5.02 -51.13
C ALA A 63 31.24 4.78 -51.27
N HIS A 64 30.77 4.55 -52.50
CA HIS A 64 29.37 4.21 -52.77
C HIS A 64 28.96 2.89 -52.08
N GLN A 65 29.78 1.83 -52.15
CA GLN A 65 29.47 0.57 -51.48
C GLN A 65 29.38 0.72 -49.96
N ALA A 66 30.23 1.55 -49.36
CA ALA A 66 30.22 1.82 -47.93
C ALA A 66 28.96 2.59 -47.50
N ALA A 67 28.57 3.63 -48.25
CA ALA A 67 27.32 4.36 -48.02
C ALA A 67 26.09 3.46 -48.19
N ARG A 68 26.10 2.59 -49.20
CA ARG A 68 25.00 1.66 -49.46
C ARG A 68 24.81 0.67 -48.31
N ALA A 69 25.90 0.12 -47.78
CA ALA A 69 25.85 -0.77 -46.62
C ALA A 69 25.23 -0.05 -45.40
N LEU A 70 25.63 1.20 -45.15
CA LEU A 70 25.06 2.01 -44.06
C LEU A 70 23.55 2.26 -44.24
N VAL A 71 23.08 2.53 -45.46
CA VAL A 71 21.65 2.65 -45.77
C VAL A 71 20.89 1.35 -45.46
N GLU A 72 21.48 0.19 -45.79
CA GLU A 72 20.90 -1.14 -45.52
C GLU A 72 20.88 -1.50 -44.02
N ASP A 73 21.80 -0.93 -43.23
CA ASP A 73 21.79 -1.09 -41.78
C ASP A 73 20.75 -0.14 -41.12
N ILE A 74 20.61 1.09 -41.62
CA ILE A 74 19.56 2.04 -41.19
C ILE A 74 18.17 1.50 -41.53
N GLU A 75 17.96 1.02 -42.77
CA GLU A 75 17.49 -0.35 -42.98
C GLU A 75 16.74 -1.10 -41.90
N ALA A 76 17.50 -2.09 -41.48
CA ALA A 76 17.25 -3.00 -40.43
C ALA A 76 16.77 -2.24 -39.18
N VAL A 77 17.44 -1.17 -38.74
CA VAL A 77 17.06 -0.49 -37.48
C VAL A 77 15.69 0.19 -37.59
N ASN A 78 15.35 0.86 -38.69
CA ASN A 78 14.01 1.43 -38.87
C ASN A 78 12.90 0.36 -38.82
N SER A 79 13.18 -0.84 -39.35
CA SER A 79 12.25 -1.97 -39.29
C SER A 79 12.06 -2.54 -37.88
N SER A 80 13.04 -2.39 -36.97
CA SER A 80 12.94 -2.89 -35.59
C SER A 80 12.20 -1.96 -34.63
N LEU A 81 11.97 -0.70 -35.02
CA LEU A 81 11.14 0.27 -34.28
C LEU A 81 9.65 -0.11 -34.16
N ALA A 82 9.25 -1.29 -34.61
CA ALA A 82 7.89 -1.82 -34.48
C ALA A 82 7.57 -2.38 -33.08
N ALA A 83 8.57 -2.54 -32.21
CA ALA A 83 8.41 -3.00 -30.83
C ALA A 83 8.31 -1.82 -29.85
N PRO A 84 7.70 -1.99 -28.65
CA PRO A 84 7.76 -0.97 -27.60
C PRO A 84 9.22 -0.69 -27.24
N ILE A 85 9.66 0.55 -27.41
CA ILE A 85 11.01 1.02 -27.07
C ILE A 85 10.96 1.92 -25.84
N THR A 86 12.06 1.94 -25.09
CA THR A 86 12.32 2.95 -24.08
C THR A 86 13.00 4.13 -24.77
N ILE A 87 12.38 5.30 -24.71
CA ILE A 87 13.00 6.55 -25.16
C ILE A 87 13.67 7.15 -23.93
N ASP A 88 15.00 7.13 -23.91
CA ASP A 88 15.83 7.77 -22.91
C ASP A 88 16.78 8.78 -23.58
N ASP A 89 17.52 9.54 -22.77
CA ASP A 89 18.47 10.52 -23.28
C ASP A 89 19.54 9.92 -24.17
N THR A 90 19.96 8.69 -23.85
CA THR A 90 21.01 8.01 -24.60
C THR A 90 20.54 7.73 -26.02
N MET A 91 19.29 7.31 -26.19
CA MET A 91 18.67 7.11 -27.50
C MET A 91 18.55 8.41 -28.30
N LEU A 92 18.13 9.52 -27.66
CA LEU A 92 18.01 10.82 -28.31
C LEU A 92 19.38 11.36 -28.75
N ILE A 93 20.40 11.24 -27.89
CA ILE A 93 21.79 11.60 -28.22
C ILE A 93 22.32 10.74 -29.37
N ALA A 94 22.02 9.45 -29.39
CA ALA A 94 22.43 8.56 -30.47
C ALA A 94 21.73 8.92 -31.80
N LEU A 95 20.46 9.31 -31.77
CA LEU A 95 19.71 9.75 -32.96
C LEU A 95 20.26 11.08 -33.50
N GLU A 96 20.56 12.03 -32.62
CA GLU A 96 21.21 13.30 -32.97
C GLU A 96 22.61 13.05 -33.56
N GLY A 97 23.38 12.15 -32.96
CA GLY A 97 24.68 11.72 -33.49
C GLY A 97 24.57 11.13 -34.90
N LEU A 98 23.51 10.37 -35.19
CA LEU A 98 23.27 9.80 -36.51
C LEU A 98 22.88 10.88 -37.53
N PHE A 99 22.09 11.87 -37.11
CA PHE A 99 21.73 13.02 -37.93
C PHE A 99 22.96 13.88 -38.27
N MET A 100 23.79 14.18 -37.27
CA MET A 100 25.04 14.92 -37.44
C MET A 100 26.01 14.18 -38.36
N ALA A 101 26.16 12.86 -38.20
CA ALA A 101 27.00 12.06 -39.08
C ALA A 101 26.49 12.06 -40.54
N ASN A 102 25.17 12.11 -40.77
CA ASN A 102 24.61 12.24 -42.12
C ASN A 102 24.97 13.60 -42.74
N VAL A 103 24.89 14.68 -41.97
CA VAL A 103 25.31 16.03 -42.41
C VAL A 103 26.80 16.04 -42.78
N GLU A 104 27.66 15.45 -41.95
CA GLU A 104 29.11 15.35 -42.21
C GLU A 104 29.41 14.53 -43.48
N LEU A 105 28.70 13.40 -43.68
CA LEU A 105 28.79 12.63 -44.92
C LEU A 105 28.38 13.46 -46.15
N ALA A 106 27.32 14.26 -46.06
CA ALA A 106 26.86 15.11 -47.15
C ALA A 106 27.89 16.21 -47.51
N ASP A 107 28.49 16.86 -46.50
CA ASP A 107 29.54 17.86 -46.70
C ASP A 107 30.77 17.25 -47.40
N GLU A 108 31.14 16.04 -46.99
CA GLU A 108 32.32 15.36 -47.49
C GLU A 108 32.13 14.82 -48.93
N VAL A 109 30.91 14.40 -49.28
CA VAL A 109 30.54 14.14 -50.69
C VAL A 109 30.55 15.42 -51.52
N GLY A 110 30.13 16.55 -50.95
CA GLY A 110 30.28 17.88 -51.56
C GLY A 110 31.73 18.24 -51.88
N ARG A 111 32.65 17.93 -50.96
CA ARG A 111 34.11 18.09 -51.17
C ARG A 111 34.60 17.21 -52.32
N LEU A 112 34.28 15.91 -52.33
CA LEU A 112 34.69 14.99 -53.38
C LEU A 112 34.14 15.38 -54.76
N ALA A 113 32.91 15.90 -54.81
CA ALA A 113 32.32 16.43 -56.05
C ALA A 113 33.09 17.66 -56.57
N ALA A 114 33.50 18.57 -55.68
CA ALA A 114 34.33 19.72 -56.04
C ALA A 114 35.72 19.29 -56.55
N GLU A 115 36.34 18.28 -55.93
CA GLU A 115 37.60 17.71 -56.41
C GLU A 115 37.45 17.10 -57.81
N LEU A 116 36.41 16.30 -58.03
CA LEU A 116 36.14 15.70 -59.34
C LEU A 116 35.98 16.76 -60.44
N GLN A 117 35.38 17.91 -60.12
CA GLN A 117 35.23 19.02 -61.06
C GLN A 117 36.58 19.64 -61.46
N LEU A 118 37.58 19.63 -60.58
CA LEU A 118 38.93 20.12 -60.87
C LEU A 118 39.76 19.15 -61.73
N LEU A 119 39.37 17.87 -61.79
CA LEU A 119 40.05 16.84 -62.60
C LEU A 119 39.61 16.83 -64.08
N VAL A 120 38.48 17.49 -64.41
CA VAL A 120 37.90 17.56 -65.76
C VAL A 120 38.90 17.91 -66.89
N PRO A 121 39.84 18.87 -66.74
CA PRO A 121 40.77 19.20 -67.82
C PRO A 121 41.94 18.22 -68.00
N ALA A 122 42.17 17.29 -67.06
CA ALA A 122 43.35 16.42 -67.02
C ALA A 122 43.04 14.92 -67.15
N ALA A 123 41.78 14.51 -67.00
CA ALA A 123 41.36 13.12 -67.06
C ALA A 123 40.60 12.79 -68.36
N ASP A 124 40.61 11.52 -68.76
CA ASP A 124 39.83 11.06 -69.91
C ASP A 124 38.32 11.22 -69.65
N THR A 125 37.57 11.60 -70.70
CA THR A 125 36.11 11.83 -70.63
C THR A 125 35.33 10.62 -70.09
N ILE A 126 35.84 9.41 -70.30
CA ILE A 126 35.24 8.17 -69.77
C ILE A 126 35.40 8.10 -68.25
N THR A 127 36.59 8.39 -67.72
CA THR A 127 36.91 8.38 -66.29
C THR A 127 36.11 9.43 -65.50
N ILE A 128 35.91 10.62 -66.07
CA ILE A 128 35.10 11.68 -65.45
C ILE A 128 33.61 11.29 -65.44
N LYS A 129 33.11 10.67 -66.51
CA LYS A 129 31.72 10.21 -66.59
C LYS A 129 31.40 9.15 -65.54
N ASP A 130 32.30 8.18 -65.35
CA ASP A 130 32.14 7.12 -64.35
C ASP A 130 32.21 7.69 -62.93
N GLY A 131 33.14 8.63 -62.67
CA GLY A 131 33.22 9.31 -61.37
C GLY A 131 31.99 10.16 -61.05
N LEU A 132 31.43 10.86 -62.05
CA LEU A 132 30.18 11.62 -61.87
C LEU A 132 28.99 10.70 -61.63
N THR A 133 28.96 9.53 -62.28
CA THR A 133 27.92 8.53 -62.04
C THR A 133 27.98 7.99 -60.62
N ALA A 134 29.19 7.67 -60.12
CA ALA A 134 29.38 7.23 -58.73
C ALA A 134 29.01 8.33 -57.72
N MET A 135 29.34 9.59 -57.98
CA MET A 135 28.95 10.74 -57.14
C MET A 135 27.44 10.94 -57.08
N LEU A 136 26.75 10.83 -58.21
CA LEU A 136 25.29 10.94 -58.26
C LEU A 136 24.62 9.79 -57.50
N GLN A 137 25.15 8.57 -57.62
CA GLN A 137 24.66 7.42 -56.85
C GLN A 137 24.89 7.59 -55.34
N LEU A 138 26.06 8.10 -54.95
CA LEU A 138 26.39 8.36 -53.56
C LEU A 138 25.49 9.46 -52.96
N SER A 139 25.21 10.52 -53.72
CA SER A 139 24.26 11.55 -53.31
C SER A 139 22.83 11.01 -53.16
N ASP A 140 22.42 10.07 -54.01
CA ASP A 140 21.11 9.40 -53.94
C ASP A 140 20.99 8.50 -52.71
N ASP A 141 22.06 7.76 -52.38
CA ASP A 141 22.11 6.94 -51.16
C ASP A 141 22.06 7.80 -49.88
N ILE A 142 22.76 8.95 -49.83
CA ILE A 142 22.68 9.89 -48.69
C ILE A 142 21.28 10.50 -48.58
N GLY A 143 20.66 10.88 -49.70
CA GLY A 143 19.26 11.35 -49.71
C GLY A 143 18.30 10.31 -49.16
N THR A 144 18.44 9.06 -49.60
CA THR A 144 17.67 7.92 -49.08
C THR A 144 17.92 7.72 -47.58
N MET A 145 19.16 7.90 -47.11
CA MET A 145 19.50 7.82 -45.69
C MET A 145 18.78 8.87 -44.85
N ALA A 146 18.76 10.12 -45.34
CA ALA A 146 18.11 11.23 -44.67
C ALA A 146 16.60 11.02 -44.54
N ASP A 147 15.94 10.57 -45.62
CA ASP A 147 14.50 10.29 -45.62
C ASP A 147 14.14 9.22 -44.57
N ARG A 148 14.97 8.19 -44.44
CA ARG A 148 14.74 7.10 -43.47
C ARG A 148 14.99 7.50 -42.04
N ILE A 149 16.02 8.30 -41.78
CA ILE A 149 16.27 8.86 -40.45
C ILE A 149 15.08 9.75 -40.05
N GLY A 150 14.51 10.52 -41.00
CA GLY A 150 13.28 11.28 -40.79
C GLY A 150 12.09 10.39 -40.42
N GLU A 151 11.88 9.28 -41.15
CA GLU A 151 10.81 8.33 -40.82
C GLU A 151 11.01 7.67 -39.43
N MET A 152 12.25 7.35 -39.06
CA MET A 152 12.59 6.85 -37.72
C MET A 152 12.24 7.87 -36.65
N ALA A 153 12.60 9.15 -36.86
CA ALA A 153 12.29 10.23 -35.93
C ALA A 153 10.78 10.42 -35.74
N ASP A 154 10.00 10.41 -36.83
CA ASP A 154 8.54 10.52 -36.76
C ASP A 154 7.91 9.38 -35.93
N ARG A 155 8.39 8.16 -36.12
CA ARG A 155 7.91 6.99 -35.36
C ARG A 155 8.24 7.11 -33.87
N ILE A 156 9.44 7.60 -33.55
CA ILE A 156 9.87 7.85 -32.16
C ILE A 156 8.98 8.91 -31.51
N LEU A 157 8.65 9.99 -32.22
CA LEU A 157 7.79 11.06 -31.72
C LEU A 157 6.38 10.55 -31.39
N VAL A 158 5.77 9.75 -32.28
CA VAL A 158 4.47 9.12 -32.01
C VAL A 158 4.52 8.19 -30.80
N MET A 159 5.63 7.49 -30.58
CA MET A 159 5.81 6.66 -29.39
C MET A 159 5.94 7.50 -28.12
N ALA A 160 6.64 8.64 -28.17
CA ALA A 160 6.74 9.58 -27.06
C ALA A 160 5.37 10.11 -26.62
N ASP A 161 4.49 10.47 -27.58
CA ASP A 161 3.13 10.91 -27.28
C ASP A 161 2.31 9.81 -26.57
N ASN A 162 2.43 8.56 -27.03
CA ASN A 162 1.74 7.43 -26.41
C ASN A 162 2.25 7.15 -24.99
N ILE A 163 3.55 7.32 -24.74
CA ILE A 163 4.13 7.21 -23.39
C ILE A 163 3.57 8.31 -22.49
N GLY A 164 3.47 9.56 -22.97
CA GLY A 164 2.84 10.66 -22.24
C GLY A 164 1.39 10.33 -21.84
N LEU A 165 0.58 9.82 -22.78
CA LEU A 165 -0.79 9.40 -22.50
C LEU A 165 -0.86 8.26 -21.45
N MET A 166 0.08 7.31 -21.50
CA MET A 166 0.16 6.25 -20.48
C MET A 166 0.53 6.80 -19.10
N ALA A 167 1.46 7.76 -19.04
CA ALA A 167 1.85 8.42 -17.80
C ALA A 167 0.66 9.13 -17.14
N ASP A 168 -0.14 9.88 -17.93
CA ASP A 168 -1.37 10.51 -17.44
C ASP A 168 -2.36 9.48 -16.87
N ARG A 169 -2.56 8.35 -17.57
CA ARG A 169 -3.44 7.27 -17.10
C ARG A 169 -2.93 6.61 -15.83
N ILE A 170 -1.63 6.49 -15.65
CA ILE A 170 -1.01 5.98 -14.42
C ILE A 170 -1.31 6.93 -13.25
N LEU A 171 -1.14 8.24 -13.43
CA LEU A 171 -1.45 9.24 -12.39
C LEU A 171 -2.92 9.17 -11.96
N VAL A 172 -3.84 9.15 -12.93
CA VAL A 172 -5.29 9.02 -12.64
C VAL A 172 -5.58 7.72 -11.90
N THR A 173 -4.95 6.60 -12.29
CA THR A 173 -5.14 5.32 -11.62
C THR A 173 -4.66 5.35 -10.17
N GLN A 174 -3.53 6.01 -9.90
CA GLN A 174 -2.99 6.17 -8.55
C GLN A 174 -3.87 7.07 -7.68
N GLU A 175 -4.42 8.14 -8.24
CA GLU A 175 -5.37 9.00 -7.54
C GLU A 175 -6.63 8.20 -7.13
N ILE A 176 -7.20 7.41 -8.04
CA ILE A 176 -8.34 6.52 -7.74
C ILE A 176 -7.96 5.50 -6.66
N GLN A 177 -6.77 4.90 -6.72
CA GLN A 177 -6.30 3.97 -5.70
C GLN A 177 -6.19 4.64 -4.32
N ASN A 178 -5.63 5.85 -4.24
CA ASN A 178 -5.54 6.61 -3.01
C ASN A 178 -6.92 6.94 -2.43
N GLN A 179 -7.86 7.35 -3.27
CA GLN A 179 -9.25 7.61 -2.86
C GLN A 179 -9.94 6.35 -2.32
N ASN A 180 -9.75 5.20 -2.97
CA ASN A 180 -10.32 3.92 -2.54
C ASN A 180 -9.75 3.45 -1.20
N VAL A 181 -8.44 3.63 -0.97
CA VAL A 181 -7.79 3.33 0.31
C VAL A 181 -8.35 4.20 1.43
N ALA A 182 -8.48 5.52 1.20
CA ALA A 182 -9.06 6.45 2.17
C ALA A 182 -10.53 6.10 2.50
N MET A 183 -11.33 5.77 1.49
CA MET A 183 -12.73 5.35 1.69
C MET A 183 -12.84 4.02 2.46
N THR A 184 -11.94 3.07 2.17
CA THR A 184 -11.89 1.78 2.88
C THR A 184 -11.57 1.99 4.35
N GLN A 185 -10.64 2.88 4.67
CA GLN A 185 -10.29 3.25 6.06
C GLN A 185 -11.45 3.92 6.78
N ALA A 186 -12.10 4.90 6.16
CA ALA A 186 -13.28 5.55 6.73
C ALA A 186 -14.39 4.53 7.03
N THR A 187 -14.62 3.59 6.11
CA THR A 187 -15.61 2.52 6.28
C THR A 187 -15.23 1.56 7.41
N LEU A 188 -13.96 1.18 7.51
CA LEU A 188 -13.45 0.33 8.59
C LEU A 188 -13.57 1.01 9.96
N LEU A 189 -13.17 2.29 10.07
CA LEU A 189 -13.30 3.06 11.30
C LEU A 189 -14.77 3.17 11.71
N GLN A 190 -15.66 3.55 10.79
CA GLN A 190 -17.08 3.62 11.07
C GLN A 190 -17.65 2.26 11.49
N THR A 191 -17.21 1.17 10.87
CA THR A 191 -17.64 -0.18 11.23
C THR A 191 -17.13 -0.56 12.62
N GLN A 192 -15.88 -0.25 12.96
CA GLN A 192 -15.34 -0.47 14.31
C GLN A 192 -16.10 0.33 15.36
N THR A 193 -16.40 1.61 15.11
CA THR A 193 -17.21 2.44 16.00
C THR A 193 -18.61 1.87 16.19
N ASN A 194 -19.27 1.46 15.11
CA ASN A 194 -20.60 0.86 15.17
C ASN A 194 -20.58 -0.48 15.94
N MET A 195 -19.55 -1.31 15.72
CA MET A 195 -19.37 -2.57 16.44
C MET A 195 -19.12 -2.37 17.92
N LEU A 196 -18.26 -1.43 18.32
CA LEU A 196 -18.02 -1.09 19.72
C LEU A 196 -19.29 -0.59 20.41
N THR A 197 -20.05 0.27 19.73
CA THR A 197 -21.34 0.77 20.22
C THR A 197 -22.34 -0.37 20.40
N LEU A 198 -22.38 -1.33 19.47
CA LEU A 198 -23.29 -2.47 19.54
C LEU A 198 -22.89 -3.44 20.65
N VAL A 199 -21.60 -3.76 20.79
CA VAL A 199 -21.09 -4.62 21.88
C VAL A 199 -21.44 -4.02 23.23
N SER A 200 -21.16 -2.72 23.40
CA SER A 200 -21.56 -1.96 24.58
C SER A 200 -23.06 -2.07 24.86
N ALA A 201 -23.91 -1.82 23.87
CA ALA A 201 -25.37 -1.87 24.08
C ALA A 201 -25.89 -3.27 24.43
N VAL A 202 -25.30 -4.33 23.86
CA VAL A 202 -25.71 -5.72 24.12
C VAL A 202 -25.27 -6.17 25.51
N GLU A 203 -24.03 -5.87 25.90
CA GLU A 203 -23.51 -6.23 27.22
C GLU A 203 -24.30 -5.52 28.33
N THR A 204 -24.51 -4.20 28.21
CA THR A 204 -25.29 -3.43 29.17
C THR A 204 -26.72 -3.95 29.29
N ALA A 205 -27.40 -4.22 28.17
CA ALA A 205 -28.77 -4.75 28.20
C ALA A 205 -28.88 -6.13 28.87
N SER A 206 -27.86 -6.98 28.75
CA SER A 206 -27.85 -8.31 29.39
C SER A 206 -27.72 -8.19 30.91
N TYR A 207 -26.74 -7.41 31.40
CA TYR A 207 -26.55 -7.23 32.84
C TYR A 207 -27.72 -6.51 33.50
N ASP A 208 -28.30 -5.50 32.83
CA ASP A 208 -29.46 -4.78 33.34
C ASP A 208 -30.68 -5.68 33.49
N LEU A 209 -30.89 -6.63 32.57
CA LEU A 209 -31.99 -7.60 32.68
C LEU A 209 -31.82 -8.53 33.88
N ASP A 210 -30.62 -9.04 34.10
CA ASP A 210 -30.33 -9.97 35.20
C ASP A 210 -30.37 -9.25 36.56
N LEU A 211 -29.78 -8.05 36.66
CA LEU A 211 -29.83 -7.22 37.87
C LEU A 211 -31.26 -6.78 38.20
N ASN A 212 -32.05 -6.35 37.21
CA ASN A 212 -33.45 -5.99 37.43
C ASN A 212 -34.29 -7.20 37.83
N SER A 213 -34.06 -8.36 37.22
CA SER A 213 -34.71 -9.61 37.61
C SER A 213 -34.43 -9.96 39.07
N LEU A 214 -33.17 -9.82 39.51
CA LEU A 214 -32.77 -10.07 40.88
C LEU A 214 -33.35 -9.03 41.85
N ALA A 215 -33.38 -7.75 41.48
CA ALA A 215 -34.01 -6.70 42.28
C ALA A 215 -35.50 -6.97 42.50
N VAL A 216 -36.25 -7.33 41.44
CA VAL A 216 -37.67 -7.68 41.53
C VAL A 216 -37.88 -8.92 42.40
N GLN A 217 -37.05 -9.95 42.25
CA GLN A 217 -37.11 -11.14 43.12
C GLN A 217 -36.86 -10.81 44.59
N GLY A 218 -35.92 -9.91 44.88
CA GLY A 218 -35.65 -9.46 46.24
C GLY A 218 -36.76 -8.59 46.83
N GLU A 219 -37.44 -7.76 46.04
CA GLU A 219 -38.64 -7.02 46.47
C GLU A 219 -39.79 -7.97 46.82
N LEU A 220 -40.01 -9.01 46.00
CA LEU A 220 -41.01 -10.05 46.30
C LEU A 220 -40.66 -10.80 47.58
N LEU A 221 -39.40 -11.18 47.76
CA LEU A 221 -38.91 -11.80 48.99
C LEU A 221 -39.17 -10.91 50.21
N ALA A 222 -38.83 -9.63 50.15
CA ALA A 222 -39.06 -8.70 51.24
C ALA A 222 -40.56 -8.57 51.58
N ALA A 223 -41.43 -8.56 50.56
CA ALA A 223 -42.88 -8.53 50.72
C ALA A 223 -43.41 -9.82 51.39
N ASP A 224 -42.94 -10.99 50.94
CA ASP A 224 -43.33 -12.30 51.49
C ASP A 224 -42.88 -12.45 52.94
N LEU A 225 -41.65 -12.02 53.26
CA LEU A 225 -41.15 -11.99 54.63
C LEU A 225 -41.98 -11.02 55.49
N THR A 226 -42.27 -9.81 55.02
CA THR A 226 -43.11 -8.85 55.76
C THR A 226 -44.52 -9.40 56.02
N GLY A 227 -45.06 -10.18 55.09
CA GLY A 227 -46.38 -10.82 55.20
C GLY A 227 -46.44 -12.02 56.15
N THR A 228 -45.31 -12.52 56.62
CA THR A 228 -45.26 -13.71 57.49
C THR A 228 -45.72 -13.39 58.91
N VAL A 229 -46.84 -13.98 59.33
CA VAL A 229 -47.39 -13.81 60.68
C VAL A 229 -46.97 -14.97 61.58
N PHE A 230 -46.21 -14.68 62.63
CA PHE A 230 -45.76 -15.71 63.56
C PHE A 230 -46.83 -16.16 64.56
N SER A 231 -46.79 -17.44 64.89
CA SER A 231 -47.49 -17.99 66.05
C SER A 231 -46.55 -18.82 66.93
N PRO A 232 -46.76 -18.89 68.26
CA PRO A 232 -45.91 -19.66 69.17
C PRO A 232 -45.74 -21.15 68.80
N TRP A 233 -46.70 -21.69 68.06
CA TRP A 233 -46.73 -23.11 67.67
C TRP A 233 -46.08 -23.38 66.31
N THR A 234 -45.99 -22.37 65.44
CA THR A 234 -45.53 -22.51 64.05
C THR A 234 -44.26 -21.74 63.73
N ILE A 235 -43.78 -20.88 64.64
CA ILE A 235 -42.66 -19.96 64.41
C ILE A 235 -41.40 -20.65 63.91
N LYS A 236 -41.09 -21.85 64.42
CA LYS A 236 -39.95 -22.66 63.99
C LYS A 236 -40.01 -22.95 62.49
N TYR A 237 -41.17 -23.36 62.00
CA TYR A 237 -41.35 -23.72 60.59
C TYR A 237 -41.37 -22.49 59.70
N GLN A 238 -41.97 -21.39 60.19
CA GLN A 238 -42.05 -20.13 59.45
C GLN A 238 -40.68 -19.47 59.30
N LEU A 239 -39.86 -19.45 60.36
CA LEU A 239 -38.49 -18.94 60.28
C LEU A 239 -37.55 -19.85 59.50
N ALA A 240 -37.75 -21.16 59.54
CA ALA A 240 -36.99 -22.08 58.70
C ALA A 240 -37.30 -21.86 57.21
N ALA A 241 -38.57 -21.68 56.84
CA ALA A 241 -38.96 -21.34 55.47
C ALA A 241 -38.40 -19.99 55.03
N ALA A 242 -38.53 -18.96 55.87
CA ALA A 242 -37.93 -17.65 55.62
C ALA A 242 -36.40 -17.73 55.42
N ALA A 243 -35.72 -18.58 56.19
CA ALA A 243 -34.28 -18.79 56.05
C ALA A 243 -33.91 -19.47 54.73
N ASP A 244 -34.68 -20.47 54.29
CA ASP A 244 -34.49 -21.08 52.98
C ASP A 244 -34.72 -20.08 51.84
N ASP A 245 -35.73 -19.23 51.94
CA ASP A 245 -36.04 -18.22 50.91
C ASP A 245 -34.92 -17.16 50.81
N VAL A 246 -34.45 -16.64 51.96
CA VAL A 246 -33.29 -15.71 52.01
C VAL A 246 -32.04 -16.35 51.44
N ARG A 247 -31.80 -17.63 51.74
CA ARG A 247 -30.65 -18.37 51.22
C ARG A 247 -30.71 -18.58 49.71
N ASN A 248 -31.86 -19.00 49.19
CA ASN A 248 -32.04 -19.22 47.76
C ASN A 248 -31.76 -17.93 46.98
N PHE A 249 -32.25 -16.82 47.51
CA PHE A 249 -32.00 -15.51 46.93
C PHE A 249 -30.53 -15.06 47.06
N MET A 250 -29.86 -15.33 48.18
CA MET A 250 -28.40 -15.12 48.32
C MET A 250 -27.61 -15.90 47.27
N VAL A 251 -27.95 -17.18 47.04
CA VAL A 251 -27.27 -18.01 46.03
C VAL A 251 -27.42 -17.41 44.64
N GLN A 252 -28.59 -16.85 44.30
CA GLN A 252 -28.78 -16.16 43.02
C GLN A 252 -27.93 -14.89 42.92
N GLY A 253 -27.84 -14.10 44.02
CA GLY A 253 -26.97 -12.92 44.07
C GLY A 253 -25.49 -13.24 43.93
N LEU A 254 -25.02 -14.32 44.57
CA LEU A 254 -23.64 -14.79 44.43
C LEU A 254 -23.35 -15.30 43.02
N ALA A 255 -24.29 -16.00 42.37
CA ALA A 255 -24.12 -16.42 40.99
C ALA A 255 -23.98 -15.24 40.03
N MET A 256 -24.68 -14.14 40.29
CA MET A 256 -24.51 -12.89 39.54
C MET A 256 -23.13 -12.26 39.79
N ALA A 257 -22.66 -12.27 41.04
CA ALA A 257 -21.34 -11.76 41.39
C ALA A 257 -20.21 -12.55 40.73
N ASP A 258 -20.29 -13.89 40.74
CA ASP A 258 -19.34 -14.77 40.06
C ASP A 258 -19.31 -14.50 38.54
N GLN A 259 -20.47 -14.22 37.93
CA GLN A 259 -20.58 -13.88 36.52
C GLN A 259 -19.86 -12.54 36.22
N ILE A 260 -20.09 -11.52 37.04
CA ILE A 260 -19.44 -10.21 36.92
C ILE A 260 -17.93 -10.33 37.12
N GLU A 261 -17.47 -11.14 38.08
CA GLU A 261 -16.03 -11.38 38.32
C GLU A 261 -15.37 -12.12 37.14
N SER A 262 -16.02 -13.17 36.63
CA SER A 262 -15.56 -13.93 35.45
C SER A 262 -15.45 -13.03 34.22
N ASP A 263 -16.47 -12.21 34.00
CA ASP A 263 -16.53 -11.33 32.84
C ASP A 263 -15.57 -10.14 33.01
N SER A 264 -15.33 -9.65 34.22
CA SER A 264 -14.30 -8.63 34.50
C SER A 264 -12.88 -9.08 34.13
N ALA A 265 -12.60 -10.38 34.13
CA ALA A 265 -11.29 -10.91 33.74
C ALA A 265 -11.11 -11.00 32.21
N THR A 266 -12.20 -10.97 31.44
CA THR A 266 -12.19 -11.30 30.00
C THR A 266 -12.85 -10.26 29.10
N SER A 267 -13.69 -9.39 29.66
CA SER A 267 -14.58 -8.47 28.96
C SER A 267 -14.61 -7.11 29.66
N THR A 268 -14.95 -6.06 28.91
CA THR A 268 -15.03 -4.70 29.42
C THR A 268 -16.50 -4.30 29.56
N MET A 269 -17.10 -4.49 30.74
CA MET A 269 -18.50 -4.13 30.98
C MET A 269 -18.72 -2.62 30.93
N VAL A 270 -19.58 -2.15 30.02
CA VAL A 270 -19.97 -0.73 29.95
C VAL A 270 -21.02 -0.42 31.01
N ILE A 271 -20.67 0.47 31.95
CA ILE A 271 -21.59 1.00 32.95
C ILE A 271 -22.48 2.05 32.30
N ASP A 272 -23.80 1.88 32.43
CA ASP A 272 -24.76 2.94 32.20
C ASP A 272 -25.53 3.33 33.49
N ASP A 273 -26.38 4.34 33.37
CA ASP A 273 -27.20 4.82 34.48
C ASP A 273 -28.17 3.72 35.00
N SER A 274 -28.62 2.80 34.14
CA SER A 274 -29.49 1.68 34.51
C SER A 274 -28.78 0.64 35.36
N THR A 275 -27.54 0.28 35.02
CA THR A 275 -26.75 -0.69 35.79
C THR A 275 -26.50 -0.15 37.20
N MET A 276 -26.12 1.12 37.32
CA MET A 276 -25.94 1.80 38.63
C MET A 276 -27.25 1.88 39.42
N LEU A 277 -28.38 2.14 38.75
CA LEU A 277 -29.70 2.17 39.37
C LEU A 277 -30.10 0.77 39.87
N ALA A 278 -29.85 -0.28 39.09
CA ALA A 278 -30.18 -1.66 39.45
C ALA A 278 -29.33 -2.10 40.67
N MET A 279 -28.05 -1.75 40.73
CA MET A 279 -27.22 -1.98 41.91
C MET A 279 -27.71 -1.22 43.15
N ASN A 280 -28.15 0.03 42.98
CA ASN A 280 -28.76 0.79 44.07
C ASN A 280 -30.05 0.14 44.58
N ASN A 281 -30.87 -0.41 43.66
CA ASN A 281 -32.07 -1.16 44.01
C ASN A 281 -31.73 -2.44 44.78
N MET A 282 -30.69 -3.18 44.40
CA MET A 282 -30.22 -4.34 45.15
C MET A 282 -29.74 -3.97 46.57
N ALA A 283 -28.99 -2.88 46.72
CA ALA A 283 -28.56 -2.40 48.03
C ALA A 283 -29.76 -1.98 48.91
N SER A 284 -30.73 -1.28 48.30
CA SER A 284 -31.99 -0.89 48.96
C SER A 284 -32.83 -2.10 49.38
N MET A 285 -32.82 -3.16 48.58
CA MET A 285 -33.49 -4.42 48.90
C MET A 285 -32.80 -5.17 50.04
N ALA A 286 -31.46 -5.27 50.05
CA ALA A 286 -30.73 -5.88 51.16
C ALA A 286 -31.02 -5.15 52.49
N SER A 287 -31.12 -3.81 52.44
CA SER A 287 -31.58 -3.02 53.58
C SER A 287 -33.03 -3.31 53.97
N SER A 288 -33.92 -3.54 53.00
CA SER A 288 -35.33 -3.85 53.26
C SER A 288 -35.51 -5.22 53.93
N VAL A 289 -34.79 -6.25 53.46
CA VAL A 289 -34.79 -7.58 54.09
C VAL A 289 -34.21 -7.52 55.51
N ALA A 290 -33.15 -6.74 55.72
CA ALA A 290 -32.58 -6.52 57.06
C ALA A 290 -33.59 -5.89 58.04
N ILE A 291 -34.37 -4.90 57.59
CA ILE A 291 -35.44 -4.28 58.39
C ILE A 291 -36.51 -5.33 58.77
N VAL A 292 -36.87 -6.23 57.86
CA VAL A 292 -37.83 -7.30 58.14
C VAL A 292 -37.30 -8.27 59.19
N LEU A 293 -36.01 -8.64 59.12
CA LEU A 293 -35.36 -9.46 60.15
C LEU A 293 -35.35 -8.80 61.53
N ASP A 294 -35.12 -7.49 61.60
CA ASP A 294 -35.24 -6.74 62.86
C ASP A 294 -36.68 -6.80 63.40
N GLY A 295 -37.68 -6.75 62.52
CA GLY A 295 -39.09 -6.99 62.86
C GLY A 295 -39.34 -8.39 63.40
N TYR A 296 -38.73 -9.41 62.80
CA TYR A 296 -38.81 -10.79 63.29
C TYR A 296 -38.16 -10.97 64.66
N ASN A 297 -37.02 -10.32 64.88
CA ASN A 297 -36.34 -10.32 66.18
C ASN A 297 -37.23 -9.69 67.27
N LEU A 298 -37.89 -8.58 66.97
CA LEU A 298 -38.85 -7.96 67.88
C LEU A 298 -40.04 -8.88 68.17
N ALA A 299 -40.58 -9.53 67.14
CA ALA A 299 -41.68 -10.48 67.29
C ALA A 299 -41.29 -11.67 68.17
N LEU A 300 -40.10 -12.25 67.98
CA LEU A 300 -39.55 -13.31 68.81
C LEU A 300 -39.39 -12.89 70.27
N GLN A 301 -38.82 -11.71 70.52
CA GLN A 301 -38.67 -11.17 71.88
C GLN A 301 -40.02 -11.04 72.60
N SER A 302 -41.08 -10.66 71.88
CA SER A 302 -42.42 -10.56 72.45
C SER A 302 -43.06 -11.93 72.76
N MET A 303 -42.61 -13.00 72.09
CA MET A 303 -43.17 -14.36 72.22
C MET A 303 -42.32 -15.30 73.09
N VAL A 304 -41.14 -14.88 73.56
CA VAL A 304 -40.19 -15.68 74.35
C VAL A 304 -40.85 -16.41 75.53
N ALA A 305 -41.79 -15.75 76.23
CA ALA A 305 -42.47 -16.34 77.39
C ALA A 305 -43.46 -17.47 77.04
N ALA A 306 -43.85 -17.58 75.77
CA ALA A 306 -44.82 -18.55 75.25
C ALA A 306 -44.18 -19.67 74.41
N LEU A 307 -42.85 -19.65 74.23
CA LEU A 307 -42.11 -20.59 73.41
C LEU A 307 -41.45 -21.69 74.26
N SER A 308 -41.33 -22.90 73.71
CA SER A 308 -40.46 -23.93 74.28
C SER A 308 -38.99 -23.63 73.97
N ASP A 309 -38.07 -24.04 74.85
CA ASP A 309 -36.62 -23.86 74.65
C ASP A 309 -36.15 -24.39 73.28
N GLN A 310 -36.73 -25.51 72.84
CA GLN A 310 -36.41 -26.10 71.54
C GLN A 310 -36.89 -25.25 70.35
N ASN A 311 -38.07 -24.63 70.44
CA ASN A 311 -38.59 -23.76 69.39
C ASN A 311 -37.85 -22.42 69.37
N LEU A 312 -37.53 -21.87 70.53
CA LEU A 312 -36.75 -20.63 70.66
C LEU A 312 -35.34 -20.81 70.09
N SER A 313 -34.64 -21.88 70.47
CA SER A 313 -33.30 -22.18 69.98
C SER A 313 -33.26 -22.38 68.46
N ALA A 314 -34.24 -23.09 67.88
CA ALA A 314 -34.33 -23.27 66.44
C ALA A 314 -34.62 -21.94 65.70
N SER A 315 -35.52 -21.12 66.26
CA SER A 315 -35.91 -19.83 65.70
C SER A 315 -34.76 -18.82 65.70
N ILE A 316 -34.01 -18.74 66.81
CA ILE A 316 -32.78 -17.93 66.89
C ILE A 316 -31.73 -18.44 65.91
N GLY A 317 -31.61 -19.76 65.75
CA GLY A 317 -30.73 -20.38 64.75
C GLY A 317 -31.02 -19.89 63.34
N SER A 318 -32.28 -19.98 62.88
CA SER A 318 -32.70 -19.49 61.56
C SER A 318 -32.50 -17.98 61.40
N MET A 319 -32.68 -17.17 62.45
CA MET A 319 -32.39 -15.72 62.37
C MET A 319 -30.90 -15.41 62.21
N LEU A 320 -30.04 -16.08 62.97
CA LEU A 320 -28.60 -15.92 62.85
C LEU A 320 -28.12 -16.35 61.47
N GLU A 321 -28.72 -17.40 60.93
CA GLU A 321 -28.47 -17.92 59.60
C GLU A 321 -28.88 -16.92 58.50
N MET A 322 -30.10 -16.38 58.55
CA MET A 322 -30.53 -15.32 57.63
C MET A 322 -29.67 -14.06 57.71
N SER A 323 -29.29 -13.65 58.93
CA SER A 323 -28.42 -12.48 59.13
C SER A 323 -27.02 -12.71 58.56
N ALA A 324 -26.49 -13.94 58.65
CA ALA A 324 -25.22 -14.30 58.03
C ALA A 324 -25.33 -14.28 56.51
N ASP A 325 -26.40 -14.87 55.95
CA ASP A 325 -26.64 -14.94 54.51
C ASP A 325 -26.82 -13.53 53.89
N ILE A 326 -27.55 -12.62 54.54
CA ILE A 326 -27.65 -11.22 54.11
C ILE A 326 -26.32 -10.48 54.23
N GLY A 327 -25.53 -10.77 55.27
CA GLY A 327 -24.19 -10.19 55.42
C GLY A 327 -23.27 -10.58 54.27
N VAL A 328 -23.30 -11.85 53.85
CA VAL A 328 -22.57 -12.35 52.68
C VAL A 328 -23.05 -11.66 51.40
N MET A 329 -24.36 -11.54 51.22
CA MET A 329 -24.95 -10.86 50.07
C MET A 329 -24.56 -9.37 50.01
N ALA A 330 -24.61 -8.66 51.14
CA ALA A 330 -24.23 -7.25 51.21
C ALA A 330 -22.75 -7.03 50.88
N ASN A 331 -21.88 -7.92 51.36
CA ASN A 331 -20.46 -7.89 51.00
C ASN A 331 -20.26 -8.13 49.51
N SER A 332 -20.94 -9.13 48.95
CA SER A 332 -20.89 -9.44 47.52
C SER A 332 -21.41 -8.28 46.65
N ILE A 333 -22.47 -7.58 47.06
CA ILE A 333 -22.95 -6.37 46.36
C ILE A 333 -21.89 -5.25 46.37
N GLY A 334 -21.16 -5.09 47.48
CA GLY A 334 -20.05 -4.14 47.56
C GLY A 334 -18.89 -4.52 46.63
N GLU A 335 -18.49 -5.79 46.63
CA GLU A 335 -17.43 -6.30 45.75
C GLU A 335 -17.80 -6.17 44.26
N MET A 336 -19.05 -6.46 43.90
CA MET A 336 -19.58 -6.21 42.55
C MET A 336 -19.47 -4.72 42.17
N ALA A 337 -19.78 -3.80 43.10
CA ALA A 337 -19.71 -2.37 42.84
C ALA A 337 -18.28 -1.90 42.56
N ASP A 338 -17.32 -2.38 43.34
CA ASP A 338 -15.91 -2.05 43.17
C ASP A 338 -15.34 -2.61 41.86
N LEU A 339 -15.69 -3.86 41.50
CA LEU A 339 -15.30 -4.47 40.24
C LEU A 339 -15.88 -3.72 39.04
N ILE A 340 -17.16 -3.36 39.11
CA ILE A 340 -17.84 -2.58 38.08
C ILE A 340 -17.15 -1.24 37.88
N LEU A 341 -16.86 -0.49 38.95
CA LEU A 341 -16.10 0.76 38.90
C LEU A 341 -14.72 0.58 38.24
N ALA A 342 -13.97 -0.47 38.60
CA ALA A 342 -12.66 -0.74 38.02
C ALA A 342 -12.73 -1.09 36.52
N MET A 343 -13.79 -1.78 36.07
CA MET A 343 -14.02 -2.06 34.65
C MET A 343 -14.30 -0.78 33.85
N ALA A 344 -15.07 0.17 34.39
CA ALA A 344 -15.30 1.45 33.74
C ALA A 344 -14.03 2.28 33.51
N ASP A 345 -13.12 2.30 34.49
CA ASP A 345 -11.82 2.97 34.34
C ASP A 345 -10.98 2.32 33.22
N ASN A 346 -11.00 0.98 33.13
CA ASN A 346 -10.31 0.24 32.07
C ASN A 346 -10.88 0.51 30.67
N ILE A 347 -12.20 0.75 30.55
CA ILE A 347 -12.82 1.15 29.29
C ILE A 347 -12.32 2.52 28.83
N GLY A 348 -12.20 3.49 29.75
CA GLY A 348 -11.63 4.80 29.43
C GLY A 348 -10.22 4.68 28.85
N LEU A 349 -9.35 3.90 29.51
CA LEU A 349 -7.98 3.66 29.04
C LEU A 349 -7.92 2.89 27.71
N THR A 350 -8.76 1.87 27.54
CA THR A 350 -8.79 1.08 26.30
C THR A 350 -9.31 1.91 25.13
N ALA A 351 -10.32 2.75 25.35
CA ALA A 351 -10.83 3.69 24.35
C ALA A 351 -9.75 4.70 23.92
N GLU A 352 -8.99 5.26 24.87
CA GLU A 352 -7.84 6.13 24.56
C GLU A 352 -6.75 5.38 23.77
N GLN A 353 -6.48 4.11 24.10
CA GLN A 353 -5.46 3.31 23.43
C GLN A 353 -5.87 2.89 22.01
N ILE A 354 -7.16 2.63 21.78
CA ILE A 354 -7.73 2.42 20.44
C ILE A 354 -7.62 3.70 19.61
N LEU A 355 -7.99 4.86 20.18
CA LEU A 355 -7.85 6.17 19.53
C LEU A 355 -6.39 6.48 19.17
N LEU A 356 -5.44 6.21 20.07
CA LEU A 356 -4.02 6.41 19.83
C LEU A 356 -3.50 5.47 18.73
N THR A 357 -3.94 4.21 18.71
CA THR A 357 -3.58 3.24 17.68
C THR A 357 -4.14 3.64 16.31
N GLN A 358 -5.38 4.15 16.28
CA GLN A 358 -6.00 4.68 15.07
C GLN A 358 -5.28 5.93 14.55
N GLN A 359 -4.86 6.84 15.44
CA GLN A 359 -4.07 8.02 15.07
C GLN A 359 -2.70 7.62 14.48
N LEU A 360 -1.99 6.69 15.12
CA LEU A 360 -0.71 6.18 14.61
C LEU A 360 -0.87 5.53 13.23
N GLN A 361 -1.91 4.72 13.01
CA GLN A 361 -2.18 4.13 11.70
C GLN A 361 -2.48 5.19 10.63
N SER A 362 -3.23 6.24 10.98
CA SER A 362 -3.48 7.38 10.09
C SER A 362 -2.19 8.12 9.72
N ASP A 363 -1.31 8.36 10.68
CA ASP A 363 -0.04 9.06 10.47
C ASP A 363 0.92 8.25 9.57
N TYR A 364 1.02 6.94 9.78
CA TYR A 364 1.84 6.05 8.93
C TYR A 364 1.37 6.06 7.46
N LEU A 365 0.07 6.15 7.23
CA LEU A 365 -0.49 6.21 5.89
C LEU A 365 -0.20 7.54 5.18
N ALA A 366 -0.31 8.66 5.90
CA ALA A 366 0.06 9.97 5.38
C ALA A 366 1.56 10.02 5.00
N ILE A 367 2.44 9.44 5.84
CA ILE A 367 3.87 9.33 5.56
C ILE A 367 4.13 8.46 4.32
N SER A 368 3.45 7.31 4.20
CA SER A 368 3.57 6.43 3.04
C SER A 368 3.12 7.11 1.75
N GLN A 369 2.00 7.84 1.77
CA GLN A 369 1.50 8.60 0.63
C GLN A 369 2.48 9.73 0.24
N ALA A 370 3.01 10.47 1.20
CA ALA A 370 4.00 11.52 0.94
C ALA A 370 5.30 10.95 0.35
N SER A 371 5.75 9.79 0.83
CA SER A 371 6.94 9.11 0.27
C SER A 371 6.70 8.64 -1.16
N ILE A 372 5.50 8.13 -1.47
CA ILE A 372 5.14 7.73 -2.83
C ILE A 372 5.12 8.94 -3.75
N LEU A 373 4.50 10.05 -3.32
CA LEU A 373 4.43 11.29 -4.08
C LEU A 373 5.83 11.85 -4.37
N ALA A 374 6.70 11.91 -3.36
CA ALA A 374 8.10 12.36 -3.52
C ALA A 374 8.89 11.47 -4.48
N THR A 375 8.65 10.15 -4.47
CA THR A 375 9.28 9.22 -5.41
C THR A 375 8.79 9.45 -6.84
N GLN A 376 7.49 9.76 -7.00
CA GLN A 376 6.88 10.06 -8.29
C GLN A 376 7.36 11.41 -8.85
N GLU A 377 7.42 12.45 -8.02
CA GLU A 377 7.98 13.75 -8.37
C GLU A 377 9.46 13.62 -8.77
N MET A 378 10.24 12.82 -8.03
CA MET A 378 11.63 12.53 -8.40
C MET A 378 11.72 11.83 -9.75
N ALA A 379 10.92 10.79 -9.99
CA ALA A 379 10.89 10.08 -11.27
C ALA A 379 10.49 11.00 -12.44
N ILE A 380 9.47 11.84 -12.25
CA ILE A 380 9.05 12.84 -13.24
C ILE A 380 10.17 13.88 -13.45
N SER A 381 10.83 14.34 -12.39
CA SER A 381 11.93 15.32 -12.51
C SER A 381 13.13 14.74 -13.24
N LEU A 382 13.42 13.44 -13.07
CA LEU A 382 14.43 12.72 -13.85
C LEU A 382 14.03 12.71 -15.33
N ILE A 383 12.81 12.30 -15.64
CA ILE A 383 12.28 12.29 -17.02
C ILE A 383 12.34 13.68 -17.66
N VAL A 384 12.03 14.75 -16.90
CA VAL A 384 12.03 16.14 -17.40
C VAL A 384 13.43 16.74 -17.51
N ALA A 385 14.34 16.43 -16.59
CA ALA A 385 15.72 16.91 -16.62
C ALA A 385 16.53 16.24 -17.74
N GLU A 386 16.17 15.00 -18.07
CA GLU A 386 16.66 14.25 -19.21
C GLU A 386 16.11 14.88 -20.53
N GLY A 387 14.80 15.13 -20.62
CA GLY A 387 14.19 15.77 -21.80
C GLY A 387 14.44 17.27 -22.04
N LEU A 388 15.35 17.94 -21.31
CA LEU A 388 15.69 19.37 -21.47
C LEU A 388 17.16 19.66 -21.81
N GLN A 389 17.96 18.61 -22.08
CA GLN A 389 19.22 18.74 -22.82
C GLN A 389 18.98 18.44 -24.30
#